data_AF-A0A379G735-F1
#
_entry.id   AF-A0A379G735-F1
#
_cell.length_a   1.000
_cell.length_b   1.000
_cell.length_c   1.000
_cell.angle_alpha   90.00
_cell.angle_beta   90.00
_cell.angle_gamma   90.00
#
_symmetry.space_group_name_H-M   'P 1'
#
loop_
_entity.id
_entity.type
_entity.pdbx_description
1 polymer ?
#
loop_
_entity_poly.entity_id
_entity_poly.type
_entity_poly.pdbx_seq_one_letter_code
_entity_poly.pdbx_strand_id
1 'polypeptide(L)' 'MVLLRLKDGSYPPFASDIKNNDGKVTGIVGDQGEAYIGGIRPGETMNVTWQGSECVITFPKDIESHDVFDKLLLPCN' A
#
# COMPACT_ATOMS: atom_id res chain seq x y z
N MET A 1 -2.47 7.21 -7.25
CA MET A 1 -1.18 6.86 -6.57
C MET A 1 -1.46 6.72 -5.07
N VAL A 2 -0.70 5.93 -4.31
CA VAL A 2 -0.93 5.79 -2.86
C VAL A 2 0.25 6.30 -2.03
N LEU A 3 -0.05 6.70 -0.79
CA LEU A 3 0.94 7.08 0.21
C LEU A 3 0.78 6.15 1.42
N LEU A 4 1.82 5.41 1.76
CA LEU A 4 1.81 4.46 2.87
C LEU A 4 2.36 5.10 4.15
N ARG A 5 1.68 4.88 5.28
CA ARG A 5 2.15 5.34 6.60
C ARG A 5 2.01 4.25 7.65
N LEU A 6 3.06 4.06 8.43
CA LEU A 6 3.07 3.19 9.61
C LEU A 6 2.34 3.88 10.78
N LYS A 7 1.98 3.11 11.81
CA LYS A 7 1.26 3.61 13.00
C LYS A 7 2.00 4.73 13.74
N ASP A 8 3.33 4.76 13.65
CA ASP A 8 4.18 5.80 14.26
C ASP A 8 4.33 7.06 13.39
N GLY A 9 3.67 7.10 12.23
CA GLY A 9 3.74 8.21 11.27
C GLY A 9 4.94 8.12 10.31
N SER A 10 5.83 7.15 10.48
CA SER A 10 6.88 6.84 9.50
C SER A 10 6.29 6.12 8.28
N TYR A 11 7.13 5.63 7.37
CA TYR A 11 6.71 4.95 6.16
C TYR A 11 7.52 3.67 5.93
N PRO A 12 6.94 2.66 5.27
CA PRO A 12 7.69 1.48 4.86
C PRO A 12 8.88 1.92 3.99
N PRO A 13 10.06 1.29 4.14
CA PRO A 13 11.25 1.72 3.44
C PRO A 13 11.15 1.52 1.93
N PHE A 14 12.04 2.20 1.20
CA PHE A 14 12.21 1.99 -0.24
C PHE A 14 12.42 0.50 -0.56
N ALA A 15 11.87 0.07 -1.69
CA ALA A 15 11.88 -1.31 -2.17
C ALA A 15 11.16 -2.31 -1.25
N SER A 16 10.22 -1.85 -0.42
CA SER A 16 9.26 -2.77 0.22
C SER A 16 8.33 -3.37 -0.83
N ASP A 17 8.15 -4.68 -0.79
CA ASP A 17 7.22 -5.39 -1.68
C ASP A 17 5.79 -5.23 -1.18
N ILE A 18 4.86 -4.99 -2.10
CA ILE A 18 3.42 -5.02 -1.82
C ILE A 18 2.85 -6.27 -2.49
N LYS A 19 2.27 -7.17 -1.71
CA LYS A 19 1.78 -8.48 -2.15
C LYS A 19 0.28 -8.61 -1.95
N ASN A 20 -0.40 -9.17 -2.95
CA ASN A 20 -1.80 -9.55 -2.83
C ASN A 20 -1.98 -10.85 -2.02
N ASN A 21 -3.23 -11.25 -1.81
CA ASN A 21 -3.57 -12.48 -1.09
C ASN A 21 -3.06 -13.77 -1.78
N ASP A 22 -2.74 -13.72 -3.09
CA ASP A 22 -2.12 -14.81 -3.82
C ASP A 22 -0.58 -14.84 -3.66
N GLY A 23 -0.01 -13.92 -2.89
CA GLY A 23 1.44 -13.76 -2.70
C GLY A 23 2.18 -13.12 -3.88
N LYS A 24 1.47 -12.59 -4.88
CA LYS A 24 2.06 -11.91 -6.04
C LYS A 24 2.41 -10.48 -5.70
N VAL A 25 3.60 -10.04 -6.09
CA VAL A 25 4.01 -8.64 -5.97
C VAL A 25 3.20 -7.80 -6.95
N THR A 26 2.44 -6.85 -6.43
CA THR A 26 1.55 -5.94 -7.17
C THR A 26 2.06 -4.51 -7.19
N GLY A 27 3.04 -4.17 -6.36
CA GLY A 27 3.64 -2.85 -6.28
C GLY A 27 4.92 -2.86 -5.46
N ILE A 28 5.66 -1.75 -5.55
CA ILE A 28 6.88 -1.51 -4.78
C ILE A 28 6.76 -0.13 -4.14
N VAL A 29 7.20 -0.03 -2.89
CA VAL A 29 7.28 1.25 -2.18
C VAL A 29 8.51 2.02 -2.67
N GLY A 30 8.27 3.21 -3.20
CA GLY A 30 9.27 4.19 -3.58
C GLY A 30 9.62 5.14 -2.44
N ASP A 31 10.16 6.30 -2.81
CA ASP A 31 10.58 7.30 -1.83
C ASP A 31 9.40 7.85 -1.03
N GLN A 32 9.67 8.20 0.23
CA GLN A 32 8.69 8.79 1.16
C GLN A 32 7.38 7.97 1.35
N GLY A 33 7.43 6.66 1.08
CA GLY A 33 6.28 5.77 1.22
C GLY A 33 5.29 5.82 0.04
N GLU A 34 5.65 6.45 -1.07
CA GLU A 34 4.80 6.49 -2.27
C GLU A 34 4.82 5.14 -2.98
N ALA A 35 3.68 4.69 -3.50
CA ALA A 35 3.63 3.45 -4.26
C ALA A 35 2.60 3.50 -5.40
N TYR A 36 2.92 2.74 -6.45
CA TYR A 36 1.99 2.35 -7.49
C TYR A 36 1.67 0.87 -7.32
N ILE A 37 0.37 0.56 -7.22
CA ILE A 37 -0.12 -0.79 -6.93
C ILE A 37 -1.10 -1.18 -8.03
N GLY A 38 -0.83 -2.31 -8.68
CA GLY A 38 -1.71 -2.91 -9.68
C GLY A 38 -2.72 -3.87 -9.06
N GLY A 39 -3.84 -4.09 -9.75
CA GLY A 39 -4.81 -5.12 -9.37
C GLY A 39 -5.55 -4.85 -8.05
N ILE A 40 -5.70 -3.58 -7.67
CA ILE A 40 -6.45 -3.19 -6.48
C ILE A 40 -7.92 -3.59 -6.63
N ARG A 41 -8.51 -4.17 -5.57
CA ARG A 41 -9.95 -4.39 -5.45
C ARG A 41 -10.52 -3.63 -4.25
N PRO A 42 -11.74 -3.08 -4.34
CA PRO A 42 -12.34 -2.36 -3.23
C PRO A 42 -12.50 -3.24 -1.99
N GLY A 43 -12.10 -2.73 -0.82
CA GLY A 43 -12.19 -3.46 0.45
C GLY A 43 -11.18 -4.60 0.63
N GLU A 44 -10.28 -4.82 -0.34
CA GLU A 44 -9.25 -5.86 -0.23
C GLU A 44 -8.07 -5.38 0.64
N THR A 45 -7.32 -6.36 1.16
CA THR A 45 -6.08 -6.15 1.90
C THR A 45 -4.87 -6.59 1.10
N MET A 46 -3.74 -5.92 1.30
CA MET A 46 -2.45 -6.36 0.78
C MET A 46 -1.39 -6.31 1.89
N ASN A 47 -0.38 -7.15 1.76
CA ASN A 47 0.72 -7.22 2.71
C ASN A 47 1.93 -6.46 2.17
N VAL A 48 2.49 -5.57 2.97
CA VAL A 48 3.69 -4.80 2.66
C VAL A 48 4.84 -5.40 3.47
N THR A 49 5.88 -5.91 2.80
CA THR A 49 6.97 -6.66 3.46
C THR A 49 8.33 -6.03 3.15
N TRP A 50 9.19 -5.88 4.17
CA TRP A 50 10.57 -5.41 4.03
C TRP A 50 11.47 -5.97 5.13
N GLN A 51 12.69 -6.39 4.80
CA GLN A 51 13.76 -6.71 5.77
C GLN A 51 13.30 -7.50 7.02
N GLY A 52 12.41 -8.49 6.86
CA GLY A 52 11.88 -9.30 7.97
C GLY A 52 10.75 -8.67 8.79
N SER A 53 10.29 -7.48 8.43
CA SER A 53 9.11 -6.79 8.95
C SER A 53 7.98 -6.81 7.91
N GLU A 54 6.75 -6.69 8.39
CA GLU A 54 5.56 -6.63 7.55
C GLU A 54 4.48 -5.74 8.16
N CYS A 55 3.57 -5.24 7.32
CA CYS A 55 2.34 -4.59 7.76
C CYS A 55 1.24 -4.77 6.72
N VAL A 56 -0.01 -4.62 7.15
CA VAL A 56 -1.19 -4.81 6.28
C VAL A 56 -1.81 -3.47 5.92
N ILE A 57 -2.06 -3.27 4.63
CA ILE A 57 -2.85 -2.15 4.10
C ILE A 57 -4.23 -2.65 3.70
N THR A 58 -5.24 -1.80 3.88
CA THR A 58 -6.63 -2.08 3.47
C THR A 58 -7.12 -0.99 2.55
N PHE A 59 -7.65 -1.37 1.38
CA PHE A 59 -8.21 -0.42 0.44
C PHE A 59 -9.64 -0.04 0.83
N PRO A 60 -10.05 1.23 0.70
CA PRO A 60 -11.43 1.65 0.88
C PRO A 60 -12.39 0.89 -0.06
N LYS A 61 -13.65 0.73 0.35
CA LYS A 61 -14.69 0.07 -0.46
C LYS A 61 -15.19 0.97 -1.60
N ASP A 62 -14.99 2.27 -1.46
CA ASP A 62 -15.40 3.35 -2.36
C ASP A 62 -14.23 3.89 -3.18
N ILE A 63 -13.20 3.07 -3.42
CA ILE A 63 -11.98 3.49 -4.13
C ILE A 63 -12.23 4.03 -5.55
N GLU A 64 -13.31 3.59 -6.19
CA GLU A 64 -13.74 4.09 -7.51
C GLU A 64 -14.24 5.54 -7.47
N SER A 65 -14.63 6.03 -6.28
CA SER A 65 -15.05 7.42 -6.05
C SER A 65 -13.87 8.34 -5.74
N HIS A 66 -12.66 7.80 -5.55
CA HIS A 66 -11.46 8.60 -5.34
C HIS A 66 -10.92 9.14 -6.66
N ASP A 67 -10.58 10.43 -6.68
CA ASP A 67 -9.97 11.06 -7.84
C ASP A 67 -8.58 10.44 -8.09
N VAL A 68 -8.30 10.06 -9.33
CA VAL A 68 -7.08 9.33 -9.71
C VAL A 68 -5.82 10.20 -9.51
N PHE A 69 -6.01 11.53 -9.47
CA PHE A 69 -4.97 12.52 -9.24
C PHE A 69 -4.60 12.71 -7.75
N ASP A 70 -5.47 12.29 -6.82
CA ASP A 70 -5.18 12.39 -5.39
C ASP A 70 -4.37 11.20 -4.88
N LYS A 71 -3.42 11.49 -3.98
CA LYS A 71 -2.64 10.48 -3.27
C LYS A 71 -3.53 9.87 -2.19
N LEU A 72 -3.98 8.63 -2.39
CA LEU A 72 -4.74 7.89 -1.38
C LEU A 72 -3.81 7.50 -0.22
N LEU A 73 -4.05 8.05 0.97
CA LEU A 73 -3.33 7.68 2.18
C LEU A 73 -3.82 6.31 2.66
N LEU A 74 -2.90 5.35 2.78
CA LEU A 74 -3.18 4.01 3.31
C LEU A 74 -2.37 3.78 4.59
N PRO A 75 -3.04 3.62 5.75
CA PRO A 75 -2.37 3.21 6.96
C PRO A 75 -1.92 1.76 6.84
N CYS A 76 -0.70 1.49 7.29
CA CYS A 76 -0.09 0.18 7.34
C CYS A 76 -0.01 -0.26 8.80
N ASN A 77 -0.76 -1.32 9.12
CA ASN A 77 -1.03 -1.75 10.49
C ASN A 77 -0.31 -3.04 10.88
#